data_AF-S3EAI7-F1
#
_entry.id   AF-S3EAI7-F1
#
_cell.length_a   1.000
_cell.length_b   1.000
_cell.length_c   1.000
_cell.angle_alpha   90.00
_cell.angle_beta   90.00
_cell.angle_gamma   90.00
#
_symmetry.space_group_name_H-M   'P 1'
#
loop_
_entity.id
_entity.type
_entity.pdbx_description
1 polymer ?
#
loop_
_entity_poly.entity_id
_entity_poly.type
_entity_poly.pdbx_seq_one_letter_code
_entity_poly.pdbx_strand_id
1 'polypeptide(L)'
;MVQAAIDGVYADPFFTSYPNQPDSFDRRLRANIQRILEFYSGRMCLSGHALEVVEDDKKPTRSAPSTYVMRSVYLELVKKLMAECRGRELPGSFNPLVVGDLFSRQCKPWENITQKLAEEVHEAAMTTFNKMLFQICDENTRFRLMNGLIQPSLHSLRNGLKDKLDELLQPHLSNHPITYDKYLTETVQKIQGERYDRAFDDMCQKTSGITPNKLAVENLTNMSLRKMLLTLKDGMRPNVEDYSVSLAADVAAAYYKVALNKFIDDVSVNAVETCLIQRLPDV
;
A
#
# COMPACT_ATOMS: atom_id res chain seq x y z
N MET A 1 -28.66 8.15 19.91
CA MET A 1 -28.41 8.22 18.45
C MET A 1 -26.92 8.31 18.11
N VAL A 2 -26.16 9.25 18.66
CA VAL A 2 -24.71 9.39 18.41
C VAL A 2 -23.94 8.10 18.71
N GLN A 3 -24.06 7.57 19.94
CA GLN A 3 -23.41 6.32 20.33
C GLN A 3 -23.77 5.15 19.41
N ALA A 4 -25.04 5.00 19.06
CA ALA A 4 -25.50 3.94 18.16
C ALA A 4 -24.90 4.05 16.74
N ALA A 5 -24.70 5.28 16.22
CA ALA A 5 -24.05 5.51 14.94
C ALA A 5 -22.54 5.18 14.97
N ILE A 6 -21.90 5.48 16.11
CA ILE A 6 -20.50 5.16 16.40
C ILE A 6 -20.31 3.65 16.55
N ASP A 7 -21.20 2.95 17.26
CA ASP A 7 -21.07 1.50 17.50
C ASP A 7 -21.51 0.66 16.30
N GLY A 8 -22.17 1.27 15.31
CA GLY A 8 -22.72 0.55 14.16
C GLY A 8 -24.02 -0.19 14.47
N VAL A 9 -24.76 0.22 15.50
CA VAL A 9 -26.03 -0.37 15.92
C VAL A 9 -27.19 0.44 15.35
N TYR A 10 -27.74 0.00 14.22
CA TYR A 10 -28.71 0.77 13.42
C TYR A 10 -30.19 0.39 13.66
N ALA A 11 -30.56 0.13 14.91
CA ALA A 11 -31.94 -0.27 15.25
C ALA A 11 -32.94 0.90 15.30
N ASP A 12 -32.45 2.14 15.47
CA ASP A 12 -33.29 3.33 15.56
C ASP A 12 -33.89 3.73 14.19
N PRO A 13 -35.17 4.17 14.12
CA PRO A 13 -35.80 4.64 12.89
C PRO A 13 -35.00 5.70 12.12
N PHE A 14 -34.20 6.52 12.80
CA PHE A 14 -33.27 7.48 12.20
C PHE A 14 -32.39 6.85 11.11
N PHE A 15 -31.92 5.62 11.33
CA PHE A 15 -31.02 4.89 10.44
C PHE A 15 -31.74 4.09 9.34
N THR A 16 -33.07 4.13 9.29
CA THR A 16 -33.85 3.44 8.26
C THR A 16 -33.46 3.95 6.88
N SER A 17 -33.21 3.03 5.95
CA SER A 17 -32.93 3.35 4.55
C SER A 17 -34.11 2.92 3.71
N TYR A 18 -34.70 3.85 2.98
CA TYR A 18 -35.71 3.55 1.97
C TYR A 18 -35.06 3.47 0.57
N PRO A 19 -35.63 2.68 -0.37
CA PRO A 19 -35.17 2.67 -1.76
C PRO A 19 -35.14 4.09 -2.33
N ASN A 20 -34.06 4.45 -3.03
CA ASN A 20 -33.84 5.77 -3.65
C ASN A 20 -33.66 6.95 -2.68
N GLN A 21 -33.46 6.70 -1.38
CA GLN A 21 -33.11 7.75 -0.45
C GLN A 21 -31.58 7.96 -0.44
N PRO A 22 -31.06 9.10 -0.95
CA PRO A 22 -29.63 9.30 -1.14
C PRO A 22 -28.86 9.51 0.18
N ASP A 23 -29.57 9.83 1.26
CA ASP A 23 -28.97 10.39 2.47
C ASP A 23 -28.85 9.37 3.63
N SER A 24 -29.32 8.13 3.44
CA SER A 24 -29.38 7.10 4.50
C SER A 24 -28.00 6.63 4.95
N PHE A 25 -27.03 6.61 4.03
CA PHE A 25 -25.67 6.17 4.32
C PHE A 25 -24.93 7.16 5.23
N ASP A 26 -25.08 8.47 5.03
CA ASP A 26 -24.38 9.47 5.87
C ASP A 26 -24.99 9.61 7.27
N ARG A 27 -26.10 8.92 7.56
CA ARG A 27 -26.60 8.79 8.95
C ARG A 27 -25.84 7.69 9.70
N ARG A 28 -25.21 6.75 9.00
CA ARG A 28 -24.56 5.56 9.53
C ARG A 28 -23.05 5.75 9.60
N LEU A 29 -22.59 6.56 10.56
CA LEU A 29 -21.19 6.97 10.66
C LEU A 29 -20.20 5.79 10.61
N ARG A 30 -20.36 4.76 11.46
CA ARG A 30 -19.48 3.59 11.44
C ARG A 30 -19.34 2.96 10.06
N ALA A 31 -20.46 2.76 9.34
CA ALA A 31 -20.44 2.20 7.99
C ALA A 31 -19.72 3.14 6.99
N ASN A 32 -19.92 4.45 7.11
CA ASN A 32 -19.23 5.42 6.27
C ASN A 32 -17.71 5.42 6.50
N ILE A 33 -17.29 5.35 7.77
CA ILE A 33 -15.88 5.26 8.15
C ILE A 33 -15.24 3.98 7.62
N GLN A 34 -15.91 2.83 7.76
CA GLN A 34 -15.42 1.56 7.21
C GLN A 34 -15.24 1.64 5.68
N ARG A 35 -16.19 2.23 4.96
CA ARG A 35 -16.08 2.45 3.52
C ARG A 35 -14.92 3.40 3.16
N ILE A 36 -14.72 4.47 3.93
CA ILE A 36 -13.61 5.40 3.74
C ILE A 36 -12.27 4.69 3.95
N LEU A 37 -12.16 3.85 4.98
CA LEU A 37 -10.95 3.04 5.25
C LEU A 37 -10.69 2.01 4.15
N GLU A 38 -11.73 1.40 3.58
CA GLU A 38 -11.62 0.50 2.43
C GLU A 38 -11.05 1.24 1.21
N PHE A 39 -11.59 2.41 0.87
CA PHE A 39 -11.04 3.24 -0.20
C PHE A 39 -9.63 3.74 0.09
N TYR A 40 -9.33 4.08 1.33
CA TYR A 40 -7.98 4.44 1.76
C TYR A 40 -6.99 3.28 1.54
N SER A 41 -7.31 2.08 2.00
CA SER A 41 -6.49 0.88 1.77
C SER A 41 -6.26 0.62 0.29
N GLY A 42 -7.31 0.72 -0.54
CA GLY A 42 -7.20 0.62 -2.00
C GLY A 42 -6.26 1.66 -2.61
N ARG A 43 -6.36 2.94 -2.18
CA ARG A 43 -5.44 4.01 -2.61
C ARG A 43 -4.01 3.76 -2.17
N MET A 44 -3.78 3.26 -0.96
CA MET A 44 -2.44 2.94 -0.46
C MET A 44 -1.81 1.80 -1.27
N CYS A 45 -2.59 0.75 -1.59
CA CYS A 45 -2.14 -0.35 -2.43
C CYS A 45 -1.80 0.08 -3.87
N LEU A 46 -2.69 0.87 -4.51
CA LEU A 46 -2.53 1.26 -5.91
C LEU A 46 -1.56 2.44 -6.10
N SER A 47 -1.64 3.44 -5.23
CA SER A 47 -1.03 4.77 -5.37
C SER A 47 -0.04 5.13 -4.25
N GLY A 48 0.15 4.25 -3.26
CA GLY A 48 1.07 4.51 -2.15
C GLY A 48 2.54 4.50 -2.57
N HIS A 49 2.90 3.76 -3.62
CA HIS A 49 4.26 3.75 -4.14
C HIS A 49 4.45 4.87 -5.17
N ALA A 50 5.56 5.61 -5.07
CA ALA A 50 5.89 6.69 -6.00
C ALA A 50 6.00 6.20 -7.45
N LEU A 51 6.68 5.08 -7.67
CA LEU A 51 6.91 4.48 -8.98
C LEU A 51 6.53 3.00 -8.99
N GLU A 52 5.65 2.60 -9.91
CA GLU A 52 5.38 1.20 -10.20
C GLU A 52 6.62 0.61 -10.90
N VAL A 53 7.32 -0.32 -10.26
CA VAL A 53 8.46 -1.02 -10.87
C VAL A 53 7.95 -2.23 -11.64
N VAL A 54 8.07 -2.19 -12.96
CA VAL A 54 7.47 -3.16 -13.88
C VAL A 54 8.56 -4.04 -14.46
N GLU A 55 8.41 -5.36 -14.35
CA GLU A 55 9.33 -6.31 -15.00
C GLU A 55 9.31 -6.11 -16.52
N ASP A 56 10.47 -6.19 -17.20
CA ASP A 56 10.62 -5.80 -18.61
C ASP A 56 9.77 -6.66 -19.58
N ASP A 57 9.30 -7.82 -19.11
CA ASP A 57 8.41 -8.74 -19.83
C ASP A 57 6.91 -8.50 -19.56
N LYS A 58 6.56 -7.49 -18.76
CA LYS A 58 5.19 -7.15 -18.38
C LYS A 58 4.81 -5.75 -18.87
N LYS A 59 3.49 -5.49 -18.88
CA LYS A 59 2.93 -4.16 -19.16
C LYS A 59 2.66 -3.43 -17.85
N PRO A 60 2.87 -2.10 -17.80
CA PRO A 60 2.54 -1.31 -16.63
C PRO A 60 1.03 -1.32 -16.39
N THR A 61 0.64 -1.27 -15.12
CA THR A 61 -0.75 -1.05 -14.72
C THR A 61 -1.11 0.42 -14.83
N ARG A 62 -0.16 1.32 -14.50
CA ARG A 62 -0.33 2.76 -14.58
C ARG A 62 -0.01 3.29 -15.97
N SER A 63 -0.90 4.10 -16.53
CA SER A 63 -0.73 4.64 -17.89
C SER A 63 0.20 5.85 -17.98
N ALA A 64 0.36 6.61 -16.89
CA ALA A 64 1.13 7.86 -16.92
C ALA A 64 2.64 7.56 -16.87
N PRO A 65 3.45 8.05 -17.84
CA PRO A 65 4.89 7.75 -17.89
C PRO A 65 5.70 8.16 -16.66
N SER A 66 5.23 9.14 -15.87
CA SER A 66 5.89 9.59 -14.64
C SER A 66 5.60 8.70 -13.41
N THR A 67 4.74 7.68 -13.56
CA THR A 67 4.21 6.91 -12.43
C THR A 67 4.66 5.45 -12.41
N TYR A 68 5.39 5.01 -13.43
CA TYR A 68 6.00 3.69 -13.51
C TYR A 68 7.42 3.77 -14.08
N VAL A 69 8.20 2.71 -13.87
CA VAL A 69 9.55 2.55 -14.41
C VAL A 69 9.78 1.07 -14.74
N MET A 70 10.36 0.82 -15.90
CA MET A 70 10.75 -0.55 -16.27
C MET A 70 11.92 -1.01 -15.40
N ARG A 71 11.95 -2.31 -15.08
CA ARG A 71 12.87 -2.87 -14.10
C ARG A 71 14.32 -2.62 -14.50
N SER A 72 14.69 -2.89 -15.75
CA SER A 72 16.04 -2.62 -16.26
C SER A 72 16.52 -1.19 -15.94
N VAL A 73 15.67 -0.19 -16.19
CA VAL A 73 15.95 1.23 -15.90
C VAL A 73 16.03 1.48 -14.39
N TYR A 74 15.15 0.85 -13.61
CA TYR A 74 15.17 0.97 -12.15
C TYR A 74 16.44 0.38 -11.54
N LEU A 75 16.95 -0.74 -12.06
CA LEU A 75 18.18 -1.36 -11.57
C LEU A 75 19.41 -0.47 -11.80
N GLU A 76 19.44 0.34 -12.86
CA GLU A 76 20.50 1.34 -13.05
C GLU A 76 20.48 2.43 -11.95
N LEU A 77 19.28 2.81 -11.48
CA LEU A 77 19.15 3.72 -10.33
C LEU A 77 19.63 3.04 -9.04
N VAL A 78 19.24 1.77 -8.82
CA VAL A 78 19.66 1.00 -7.66
C VAL A 78 21.19 0.81 -7.65
N LYS A 79 21.79 0.55 -8.81
CA LYS A 79 23.25 0.42 -8.97
C LYS A 79 23.99 1.69 -8.56
N LYS A 80 23.49 2.86 -8.97
CA LYS A 80 24.04 4.16 -8.52
C LYS A 80 23.90 4.35 -7.01
N LEU A 81 22.73 4.06 -6.45
CA LEU A 81 22.51 4.14 -5.01
C LEU A 81 23.40 3.19 -4.22
N MET A 82 23.61 1.96 -4.70
CA MET A 82 24.53 1.01 -4.09
C MET A 82 25.97 1.53 -4.09
N ALA A 83 26.40 2.22 -5.14
CA ALA A 83 27.73 2.83 -5.19
C ALA A 83 27.85 4.00 -4.19
N GLU A 84 26.82 4.82 -4.06
CA GLU A 84 26.77 5.96 -3.11
C GLU A 84 26.73 5.50 -1.65
N CYS A 85 26.00 4.43 -1.35
CA CYS A 85 25.89 3.84 -0.02
C CYS A 85 26.99 2.82 0.28
N ARG A 86 28.00 2.66 -0.59
CA ARG A 86 28.98 1.57 -0.47
C ARG A 86 29.77 1.68 0.83
N GLY A 87 29.75 0.61 1.61
CA GLY A 87 30.47 0.48 2.87
C GLY A 87 31.65 -0.48 2.76
N ARG A 88 31.71 -1.43 3.70
CA ARG A 88 32.77 -2.45 3.80
C ARG A 88 32.26 -3.85 3.43
N GLU A 89 31.09 -3.92 2.82
CA GLU A 89 30.45 -5.16 2.38
C GLU A 89 31.28 -5.87 1.28
N LEU A 90 31.20 -7.19 1.27
CA LEU A 90 31.89 -8.03 0.29
C LEU A 90 31.12 -8.04 -1.05
N PRO A 91 31.80 -8.28 -2.19
CA PRO A 91 31.13 -8.47 -3.47
C PRO A 91 30.02 -9.52 -3.39
N GLY A 92 28.86 -9.20 -3.99
CA GLY A 92 27.67 -10.06 -3.95
C GLY A 92 26.72 -9.77 -2.78
N SER A 93 27.07 -8.82 -1.92
CA SER A 93 26.17 -8.24 -0.91
C SER A 93 25.98 -6.74 -1.14
N PHE A 94 25.10 -6.12 -0.37
CA PHE A 94 24.81 -4.69 -0.44
C PHE A 94 24.66 -4.09 0.96
N ASN A 95 24.92 -2.80 1.10
CA ASN A 95 24.67 -2.08 2.35
C ASN A 95 23.14 -1.97 2.61
N PRO A 96 22.61 -2.42 3.76
CA PRO A 96 21.19 -2.31 4.09
C PRO A 96 20.60 -0.90 4.00
N LEU A 97 21.41 0.15 4.10
CA LEU A 97 20.96 1.54 3.91
C LEU A 97 20.30 1.77 2.54
N VAL A 98 20.72 1.04 1.51
CA VAL A 98 20.12 1.08 0.17
C VAL A 98 18.63 0.76 0.24
N VAL A 99 18.23 -0.21 1.07
CA VAL A 99 16.80 -0.57 1.25
C VAL A 99 16.02 0.58 1.89
N GLY A 100 16.62 1.27 2.87
CA GLY A 100 16.02 2.44 3.50
C GLY A 100 15.81 3.60 2.52
N ASP A 101 16.82 3.87 1.69
CA ASP A 101 16.74 4.93 0.67
C ASP A 101 15.72 4.62 -0.43
N LEU A 102 15.67 3.38 -0.89
CA LEU A 102 14.66 2.96 -1.89
C LEU A 102 13.26 3.03 -1.29
N PHE A 103 13.09 2.59 -0.04
CA PHE A 103 11.82 2.63 0.68
C PHE A 103 11.32 4.06 0.88
N SER A 104 12.15 4.95 1.43
CA SER A 104 11.76 6.34 1.69
C SER A 104 11.36 7.09 0.42
N ARG A 105 12.03 6.81 -0.71
CA ARG A 105 11.65 7.33 -2.03
C ARG A 105 10.27 6.82 -2.48
N GLN A 106 9.98 5.54 -2.25
CA GLN A 106 8.71 4.94 -2.63
C GLN A 106 7.54 5.38 -1.75
N CYS A 107 7.77 5.63 -0.46
CA CYS A 107 6.73 6.00 0.51
C CYS A 107 6.28 7.47 0.47
N LYS A 108 6.92 8.33 -0.33
CA LYS A 108 6.55 9.76 -0.42
C LYS A 108 5.05 10.04 -0.60
N PRO A 109 4.27 9.25 -1.37
CA PRO A 109 2.84 9.49 -1.51
C PRO A 109 2.01 9.27 -0.25
N TRP A 110 2.53 8.56 0.75
CA TRP A 110 1.77 8.14 1.94
C TRP A 110 1.20 9.34 2.68
N GLU A 111 2.00 10.40 2.88
CA GLU A 111 1.60 11.62 3.57
C GLU A 111 0.32 12.23 3.00
N ASN A 112 0.31 12.48 1.68
CA ASN A 112 -0.84 13.11 1.03
C ASN A 112 -2.08 12.19 1.08
N ILE A 113 -1.90 10.87 0.94
CA ILE A 113 -3.01 9.91 1.00
C ILE A 113 -3.61 9.88 2.41
N THR A 114 -2.78 9.87 3.47
CA THR A 114 -3.24 9.87 4.86
C THR A 114 -3.84 11.21 5.29
N GLN A 115 -3.27 12.33 4.84
CA GLN A 115 -3.84 13.64 5.11
C GLN A 115 -5.22 13.81 4.46
N LYS A 116 -5.41 13.25 3.25
CA LYS A 116 -6.73 13.19 2.61
C LYS A 116 -7.73 12.31 3.38
N LEU A 117 -7.28 11.18 3.92
CA LEU A 117 -8.10 10.34 4.80
C LEU A 117 -8.63 11.14 6.01
N ALA A 118 -7.79 11.96 6.65
CA ALA A 118 -8.20 12.77 7.79
C ALA A 118 -9.35 13.73 7.45
N GLU A 119 -9.31 14.37 6.27
CA GLU A 119 -10.39 15.25 5.82
C GLU A 119 -11.67 14.47 5.49
N GLU A 120 -11.56 13.32 4.82
CA GLU A 120 -12.73 12.48 4.48
C GLU A 120 -13.45 11.98 5.74
N VAL A 121 -12.69 11.56 6.75
CA VAL A 121 -13.21 11.10 8.04
C VAL A 121 -13.85 12.26 8.83
N HIS A 122 -13.20 13.43 8.85
CA HIS A 122 -13.75 14.62 9.49
C HIS A 122 -15.10 15.04 8.84
N GLU A 123 -15.16 15.05 7.52
CA GLU A 123 -16.37 15.41 6.77
C GLU A 123 -17.52 14.42 7.02
N ALA A 124 -17.22 13.13 7.14
CA ALA A 124 -18.21 12.11 7.48
C ALA A 124 -18.81 12.33 8.88
N ALA A 125 -17.98 12.67 9.86
CA ALA A 125 -18.44 13.03 11.20
C ALA A 125 -19.32 14.29 11.17
N MET A 126 -18.81 15.37 10.57
CA MET A 126 -19.53 16.64 10.38
C MET A 126 -20.92 16.44 9.76
N THR A 127 -21.00 15.67 8.67
CA THR A 127 -22.27 15.36 7.99
C THR A 127 -23.21 14.59 8.90
N THR A 128 -22.71 13.60 9.64
CA THR A 128 -23.53 12.79 10.56
C THR A 128 -24.13 13.64 11.67
N PHE A 129 -23.33 14.47 12.34
CA PHE A 129 -23.81 15.35 13.41
C PHE A 129 -24.86 16.34 12.90
N ASN A 130 -24.63 16.94 11.74
CA ASN A 130 -25.60 17.85 11.12
C ASN A 130 -26.94 17.15 10.83
N LYS A 131 -26.92 15.90 10.34
CA LYS A 131 -28.14 15.11 10.10
C LYS A 131 -28.86 14.72 11.40
N MET A 132 -28.12 14.39 12.45
CA MET A 132 -28.72 14.10 13.76
C MET A 132 -29.41 15.34 14.34
N LEU A 133 -28.73 16.49 14.34
CA LEU A 133 -29.33 17.73 14.84
C LEU A 133 -30.52 18.18 14.00
N PHE A 134 -30.51 17.97 12.69
CA PHE A 134 -31.66 18.28 11.84
C PHE A 134 -32.94 17.54 12.25
N GLN A 135 -32.83 16.36 12.87
CA GLN A 135 -34.01 15.64 13.35
C GLN A 135 -34.52 16.10 14.71
N ILE A 136 -33.66 16.71 15.53
CA ILE A 136 -33.95 17.01 16.94
C ILE A 136 -34.19 18.51 17.16
N CYS A 137 -33.60 19.36 16.31
CA CYS A 137 -33.56 20.80 16.51
C CYS A 137 -34.17 21.56 15.33
N ASP A 138 -34.71 22.75 15.60
CA ASP A 138 -35.04 23.72 14.56
C ASP A 138 -33.76 24.29 13.92
N GLU A 139 -33.93 24.97 12.78
CA GLU A 139 -32.81 25.49 11.99
C GLU A 139 -31.89 26.44 12.76
N ASN A 140 -32.45 27.33 13.59
CA ASN A 140 -31.65 28.29 14.34
C ASN A 140 -30.84 27.59 15.45
N THR A 141 -31.48 26.67 16.18
CA THR A 141 -30.80 25.90 17.24
C THR A 141 -29.71 25.02 16.64
N ARG A 142 -30.00 24.30 15.55
CA ARG A 142 -29.02 23.49 14.82
C ARG A 142 -27.83 24.34 14.38
N PHE A 143 -28.07 25.48 13.75
CA PHE A 143 -27.00 26.37 13.28
C PHE A 143 -26.09 26.82 14.42
N ARG A 144 -26.67 27.22 15.56
CA ARG A 144 -25.91 27.66 16.74
C ARG A 144 -25.11 26.52 17.37
N LEU A 145 -25.68 25.33 17.50
CA LEU A 145 -24.97 24.15 18.03
C LEU A 145 -23.84 23.69 17.11
N MET A 146 -24.12 23.61 15.80
CA MET A 146 -23.11 23.22 14.81
C MET A 146 -21.92 24.18 14.82
N ASN A 147 -22.15 25.49 14.73
CA ASN A 147 -21.07 26.46 14.62
C ASN A 147 -20.41 26.79 15.97
N GLY A 148 -21.17 26.73 17.06
CA GLY A 148 -20.71 27.14 18.38
C GLY A 148 -19.96 26.05 19.16
N LEU A 149 -20.34 24.78 18.98
CA LEU A 149 -19.82 23.67 19.79
C LEU A 149 -19.25 22.54 18.92
N ILE A 150 -20.04 22.01 17.98
CA ILE A 150 -19.67 20.78 17.27
C ILE A 150 -18.51 21.00 16.29
N GLN A 151 -18.57 22.01 15.43
CA GLN A 151 -17.50 22.32 14.48
C GLN A 151 -16.16 22.60 15.17
N PRO A 152 -16.09 23.45 16.22
CA PRO A 152 -14.85 23.64 16.98
C PRO A 152 -14.29 22.33 17.54
N SER A 153 -15.13 21.50 18.17
CA SER A 153 -14.71 20.23 18.75
C SER A 153 -14.22 19.24 17.68
N LEU A 154 -14.96 19.08 16.58
CA LEU A 154 -14.57 18.21 15.46
C LEU A 154 -13.29 18.69 14.76
N HIS A 155 -13.06 20.00 14.69
CA HIS A 155 -11.81 20.55 14.18
C HIS A 155 -10.64 20.22 15.12
N SER A 156 -10.85 20.32 16.44
CA SER A 156 -9.82 19.90 17.40
C SER A 156 -9.48 18.41 17.25
N LEU A 157 -10.48 17.55 17.07
CA LEU A 157 -10.25 16.12 16.81
C LEU A 157 -9.53 15.87 15.48
N ARG A 158 -9.87 16.62 14.42
CA ARG A 158 -9.16 16.55 13.13
C ARG A 158 -7.69 16.88 13.28
N ASN A 159 -7.35 17.92 14.04
CA ASN A 159 -5.96 18.32 14.25
C ASN A 159 -5.20 17.23 15.03
N GLY A 160 -5.79 16.70 16.10
CA GLY A 160 -5.20 15.57 16.83
C GLY A 160 -5.03 14.30 15.97
N LEU A 161 -5.96 14.04 15.05
CA LEU A 161 -5.83 12.97 14.06
C LEU A 161 -4.63 13.22 13.14
N LYS A 162 -4.49 14.43 12.59
CA LYS A 162 -3.35 14.78 11.71
C LYS A 162 -2.02 14.64 12.43
N ASP A 163 -1.92 15.14 13.65
CA ASP A 163 -0.71 15.02 14.47
C ASP A 163 -0.35 13.54 14.68
N LYS A 164 -1.35 12.68 14.93
CA LYS A 164 -1.13 11.24 15.07
C LYS A 164 -0.71 10.57 13.77
N LEU A 165 -1.27 10.99 12.63
CA LEU A 165 -0.85 10.48 11.32
C LEU A 165 0.60 10.84 11.02
N ASP A 166 1.00 12.07 11.33
CA ASP A 166 2.38 12.52 11.15
C ASP A 166 3.32 11.72 12.06
N GLU A 167 2.94 11.49 13.33
CA GLU A 167 3.68 10.64 14.28
C GLU A 167 3.89 9.21 13.72
N LEU A 168 2.83 8.59 13.19
CA LEU A 168 2.90 7.24 12.61
C LEU A 168 3.72 7.19 11.32
N LEU A 169 3.75 8.27 10.55
CA LEU A 169 4.47 8.34 9.28
C LEU A 169 5.98 8.56 9.46
N GLN A 170 6.39 9.35 10.45
CA GLN A 170 7.80 9.73 10.66
C GLN A 170 8.79 8.54 10.64
N PRO A 171 8.53 7.40 11.30
CA PRO A 171 9.44 6.26 11.28
C PRO A 171 9.67 5.68 9.88
N HIS A 172 8.69 5.80 8.97
CA HIS A 172 8.82 5.28 7.61
C HIS A 172 9.63 6.21 6.69
N LEU A 173 9.74 7.49 7.02
CA LEU A 173 10.47 8.47 6.21
C LEU A 173 11.92 8.66 6.64
N SER A 174 12.21 8.50 7.94
CA SER A 174 13.49 8.91 8.53
C SER A 174 14.31 7.77 9.13
N ASN A 175 13.70 6.63 9.48
CA ASN A 175 14.39 5.56 10.17
C ASN A 175 14.78 4.40 9.25
N HIS A 176 15.78 3.64 9.69
CA HIS A 176 16.21 2.44 8.99
C HIS A 176 15.11 1.35 9.01
N PRO A 177 14.83 0.68 7.88
CA PRO A 177 13.96 -0.48 7.82
C PRO A 177 14.34 -1.59 8.80
N ILE A 178 13.41 -1.96 9.69
CA ILE A 178 13.58 -3.08 10.60
C ILE A 178 12.28 -3.89 10.60
N THR A 179 12.38 -5.18 10.35
CA THR A 179 11.25 -6.10 10.47
C THR A 179 11.72 -7.49 10.91
N TYR A 180 10.88 -8.13 11.72
CA TYR A 180 11.01 -9.55 12.10
C TYR A 180 9.93 -10.40 11.44
N ASP A 181 9.17 -9.81 10.52
CA ASP A 181 8.13 -10.49 9.79
C ASP A 181 8.72 -11.50 8.80
N LYS A 182 8.34 -12.77 8.96
CA LYS A 182 8.74 -13.89 8.08
C LYS A 182 8.25 -13.69 6.64
N TYR A 183 7.18 -12.90 6.45
CA TYR A 183 6.67 -12.53 5.13
C TYR A 183 7.71 -11.80 4.29
N LEU A 184 8.71 -11.13 4.87
CA LEU A 184 9.77 -10.49 4.10
C LEU A 184 10.50 -11.52 3.22
N THR A 185 11.03 -12.57 3.85
CA THR A 185 11.81 -13.60 3.15
C THR A 185 10.96 -14.39 2.17
N GLU A 186 9.71 -14.71 2.53
CA GLU A 186 8.77 -15.39 1.63
C GLU A 186 8.43 -14.52 0.41
N THR A 187 8.26 -13.20 0.61
CA THR A 187 7.96 -12.27 -0.46
C THR A 187 9.16 -12.09 -1.40
N VAL A 188 10.39 -12.01 -0.87
CA VAL A 188 11.59 -11.97 -1.71
C VAL A 188 11.71 -13.24 -2.54
N GLN A 189 11.55 -14.41 -1.91
CA GLN A 189 11.59 -15.70 -2.60
C GLN A 189 10.52 -15.80 -3.68
N LYS A 190 9.31 -15.31 -3.41
CA LYS A 190 8.23 -15.28 -4.39
C LYS A 190 8.55 -14.37 -5.58
N ILE A 191 9.02 -13.14 -5.33
CA ILE A 191 9.40 -12.18 -6.39
C ILE A 191 10.48 -12.80 -7.29
N GLN A 192 11.50 -13.40 -6.69
CA GLN A 192 12.60 -14.05 -7.41
C GLN A 192 12.13 -15.29 -8.16
N GLY A 193 11.38 -16.17 -7.50
CA GLY A 193 10.83 -17.40 -8.08
C GLY A 193 9.98 -17.11 -9.31
N GLU A 194 9.03 -16.18 -9.21
CA GLU A 194 8.21 -15.76 -10.35
C GLU A 194 9.06 -15.27 -11.54
N ARG A 195 10.17 -14.56 -11.27
CA ARG A 195 11.08 -14.10 -12.33
C ARG A 195 11.88 -15.25 -12.92
N TYR A 196 12.38 -16.16 -12.09
CA TYR A 196 13.11 -17.35 -12.53
C TYR A 196 12.24 -18.28 -13.37
N ASP A 197 10.98 -18.52 -12.96
CA ASP A 197 10.04 -19.36 -13.69
C ASP A 197 9.77 -18.79 -15.10
N ARG A 198 9.57 -17.47 -15.21
CA ARG A 198 9.37 -16.82 -16.53
C ARG A 198 10.62 -16.89 -17.40
N ALA A 199 11.80 -16.66 -16.82
CA ALA A 199 13.07 -16.78 -17.55
C ALA A 199 13.33 -18.22 -18.02
N PHE A 200 12.96 -19.20 -17.19
CA PHE A 200 13.05 -20.62 -17.52
C PHE A 200 12.08 -20.98 -18.65
N ASP A 201 10.82 -20.54 -18.58
CA ASP A 201 9.83 -20.76 -19.63
C ASP A 201 10.26 -20.18 -20.98
N ASP A 202 10.80 -18.95 -20.99
CA ASP A 202 11.34 -18.30 -22.19
C ASP A 202 12.56 -19.06 -22.75
N MET A 203 13.47 -19.52 -21.88
CA MET A 203 14.61 -20.35 -22.28
C MET A 203 14.16 -21.68 -22.90
N CYS A 204 13.20 -22.35 -22.27
CA CYS A 204 12.61 -23.58 -22.79
C CYS A 204 11.98 -23.32 -24.17
N GLN A 205 11.18 -22.27 -24.32
CA GLN A 205 10.55 -21.91 -25.58
C GLN A 205 11.60 -21.63 -26.67
N LYS A 206 12.67 -20.89 -26.38
CA LYS A 206 13.75 -20.59 -27.35
C LYS A 206 14.56 -21.84 -27.74
N THR A 207 14.76 -22.76 -26.81
CA THR A 207 15.60 -23.94 -27.02
C THR A 207 14.83 -25.08 -27.70
N SER A 208 13.53 -25.17 -27.45
CA SER A 208 12.71 -26.34 -27.79
C SER A 208 11.39 -26.06 -28.49
N GLY A 209 10.92 -24.81 -28.51
CA GLY A 209 9.56 -24.46 -28.92
C GLY A 209 8.47 -24.90 -27.94
N ILE A 210 8.83 -25.48 -26.79
CA ILE A 210 7.90 -26.04 -25.80
C ILE A 210 7.98 -25.22 -24.51
N THR A 211 6.82 -25.01 -23.87
CA THR A 211 6.72 -24.50 -22.50
C THR A 211 6.33 -25.64 -21.56
N PRO A 212 6.86 -25.69 -20.32
CA PRO A 212 6.58 -26.76 -19.36
C PRO A 212 5.08 -27.02 -19.14
N ASN A 213 4.28 -25.94 -19.10
CA ASN A 213 2.83 -26.00 -18.93
C ASN A 213 2.06 -26.49 -20.17
N LYS A 214 2.71 -26.74 -21.31
CA LYS A 214 2.12 -27.23 -22.57
C LYS A 214 2.75 -28.55 -23.04
N LEU A 215 3.48 -29.25 -22.17
CA LEU A 215 4.07 -30.55 -22.46
C LEU A 215 2.98 -31.62 -22.62
N ALA A 216 2.56 -31.91 -23.85
CA ALA A 216 2.04 -33.21 -24.20
C ALA A 216 3.23 -34.16 -24.38
N VAL A 217 3.17 -35.36 -23.77
CA VAL A 217 4.24 -36.38 -23.80
C VAL A 217 4.70 -36.73 -25.22
N GLU A 218 3.82 -36.54 -26.20
CA GLU A 218 4.02 -36.85 -27.63
C GLU A 218 4.92 -35.84 -28.38
N ASN A 219 5.19 -34.65 -27.80
CA ASN A 219 5.96 -33.58 -28.46
C ASN A 219 7.48 -33.64 -28.18
N LEU A 220 7.96 -34.63 -27.45
CA LEU A 220 9.39 -34.79 -27.11
C LEU A 220 10.16 -35.49 -28.25
N THR A 221 10.17 -34.92 -29.45
CA THR A 221 11.00 -35.44 -30.55
C THR A 221 12.23 -34.55 -30.78
N ASN A 222 13.39 -35.19 -30.61
CA ASN A 222 14.72 -34.75 -31.05
C ASN A 222 15.27 -33.45 -30.44
N MET A 223 15.14 -33.27 -29.13
CA MET A 223 15.83 -32.21 -28.41
C MET A 223 17.19 -32.67 -27.89
N SER A 224 18.25 -31.93 -28.20
CA SER A 224 19.58 -32.19 -27.64
C SER A 224 19.60 -31.85 -26.15
N LEU A 225 19.50 -32.87 -25.29
CA LEU A 225 19.65 -32.75 -23.84
C LEU A 225 20.93 -32.00 -23.46
N ARG A 226 22.02 -32.23 -24.21
CA ARG A 226 23.29 -31.52 -24.04
C ARG A 226 23.15 -30.01 -24.26
N LYS A 227 22.42 -29.59 -25.30
CA LYS A 227 22.18 -28.16 -25.57
C LYS A 227 21.38 -27.52 -24.44
N MET A 228 20.32 -28.19 -23.97
CA MET A 228 19.51 -27.72 -22.84
C MET A 228 20.34 -27.58 -21.56
N LEU A 229 21.13 -28.60 -21.20
CA LEU A 229 21.98 -28.58 -20.01
C LEU A 229 23.05 -27.48 -20.08
N LEU A 230 23.61 -27.21 -21.25
CA LEU A 230 24.57 -26.12 -21.45
C LEU A 230 23.89 -24.75 -21.28
N THR A 231 22.73 -24.55 -21.90
CA THR A 231 21.97 -23.29 -21.75
C THR A 231 21.53 -23.05 -20.31
N LEU A 232 21.09 -24.11 -19.60
CA LEU A 232 20.78 -24.03 -18.17
C LEU A 232 22.02 -23.67 -17.35
N LYS A 233 23.14 -24.33 -17.60
CA LYS A 233 24.40 -24.07 -16.87
C LYS A 233 24.88 -22.63 -17.05
N ASP A 234 24.77 -22.07 -18.25
CA ASP A 234 25.15 -20.69 -18.53
C ASP A 234 24.16 -19.69 -17.90
N GLY A 235 22.87 -19.98 -17.93
CA GLY A 235 21.84 -19.17 -17.28
C GLY A 235 21.93 -19.13 -15.75
N MET A 236 22.56 -20.12 -15.12
CA MET A 236 22.73 -20.23 -13.66
C MET A 236 23.93 -19.43 -13.11
N ARG A 237 24.65 -18.69 -13.95
CA ARG A 237 25.84 -17.92 -13.55
C ARG A 237 25.61 -16.41 -13.76
N PRO A 238 24.76 -15.77 -12.94
CA PRO A 238 24.57 -14.33 -13.04
C PRO A 238 25.87 -13.60 -12.67
N ASN A 239 26.06 -12.42 -13.26
CA ASN A 239 27.07 -11.48 -12.78
C ASN A 239 26.76 -11.13 -11.32
N VAL A 240 27.77 -11.21 -10.45
CA VAL A 240 27.64 -10.99 -9.01
C VAL A 240 27.15 -9.57 -8.69
N GLU A 241 27.61 -8.57 -9.45
CA GLU A 241 27.18 -7.18 -9.29
C GLU A 241 25.69 -7.04 -9.64
N ASP A 242 25.29 -7.53 -10.82
CA ASP A 242 23.90 -7.47 -11.27
C ASP A 242 22.95 -8.23 -10.33
N TYR A 243 23.41 -9.36 -9.79
CA TYR A 243 22.68 -10.11 -8.77
C TYR A 243 22.46 -9.28 -7.50
N SER A 244 23.51 -8.63 -6.98
CA SER A 244 23.40 -7.82 -5.76
C SER A 244 22.47 -6.61 -5.93
N VAL A 245 22.50 -5.97 -7.11
CA VAL A 245 21.59 -4.87 -7.48
C VAL A 245 20.14 -5.34 -7.54
N SER A 246 19.88 -6.45 -8.22
CA SER A 246 18.54 -7.03 -8.30
C SER A 246 18.03 -7.47 -6.93
N LEU A 247 18.89 -8.06 -6.09
CA LEU A 247 18.56 -8.49 -4.74
C LEU A 247 18.17 -7.30 -3.85
N ALA A 248 18.93 -6.20 -3.88
CA ALA A 248 18.59 -4.99 -3.12
C ALA A 248 17.21 -4.43 -3.51
N ALA A 249 16.90 -4.40 -4.81
CA ALA A 249 15.60 -3.99 -5.32
C ALA A 249 14.46 -4.92 -4.86
N ASP A 250 14.69 -6.24 -4.88
CA ASP A 250 13.70 -7.24 -4.46
C ASP A 250 13.43 -7.17 -2.95
N VAL A 251 14.48 -7.00 -2.13
CA VAL A 251 14.35 -6.81 -0.68
C VAL A 251 13.60 -5.52 -0.36
N ALA A 252 13.90 -4.42 -1.06
CA ALA A 252 13.17 -3.16 -0.89
C ALA A 252 11.69 -3.27 -1.27
N ALA A 253 11.39 -3.93 -2.39
CA ALA A 253 10.00 -4.17 -2.81
C ALA A 253 9.24 -5.06 -1.81
N ALA A 254 9.90 -6.08 -1.26
CA ALA A 254 9.32 -6.96 -0.25
C ALA A 254 9.08 -6.22 1.08
N TYR A 255 10.08 -5.46 1.56
CA TYR A 255 9.93 -4.66 2.77
C TYR A 255 8.82 -3.61 2.63
N TYR A 256 8.73 -2.96 1.48
CA TYR A 256 7.67 -2.00 1.19
C TYR A 256 6.28 -2.61 1.39
N LYS A 257 6.04 -3.84 0.91
CA LYS A 257 4.75 -4.54 1.10
C LYS A 257 4.43 -4.80 2.58
N VAL A 258 5.43 -5.23 3.36
CA VAL A 258 5.27 -5.47 4.81
C VAL A 258 4.92 -4.17 5.53
N ALA A 259 5.70 -3.11 5.29
CA ALA A 259 5.49 -1.81 5.91
C ALA A 259 4.15 -1.19 5.50
N LEU A 260 3.75 -1.32 4.24
CA LEU A 260 2.49 -0.79 3.72
C LEU A 260 1.28 -1.38 4.47
N ASN A 261 1.22 -2.70 4.59
CA ASN A 261 0.11 -3.37 5.26
C ASN A 261 0.04 -2.94 6.73
N LYS A 262 1.18 -2.96 7.41
CA LYS A 262 1.26 -2.51 8.81
C LYS A 262 0.80 -1.06 8.97
N PHE A 263 1.25 -0.17 8.09
CA PHE A 263 0.91 1.25 8.16
C PHE A 263 -0.59 1.50 7.94
N ILE A 264 -1.22 0.78 7.00
CA ILE A 264 -2.67 0.85 6.77
C ILE A 264 -3.44 0.45 8.04
N ASP A 265 -3.03 -0.65 8.67
CA ASP A 265 -3.66 -1.14 9.90
C ASP A 265 -3.43 -0.16 11.07
N ASP A 266 -2.20 0.31 11.26
CA ASP A 266 -1.82 1.25 12.31
C ASP A 266 -2.56 2.59 12.17
N VAL A 267 -2.72 3.12 10.96
CA VAL A 267 -3.53 4.33 10.71
C VAL A 267 -5.00 4.09 11.03
N SER A 268 -5.55 2.96 10.61
CA SER A 268 -6.96 2.63 10.85
C SER A 268 -7.26 2.52 12.34
N VAL A 269 -6.43 1.78 13.07
CA VAL A 269 -6.66 1.48 14.50
C VAL A 269 -6.13 2.59 15.41
N ASN A 270 -4.89 3.02 15.24
CA ASN A 270 -4.24 3.91 16.21
C ASN A 270 -4.48 5.40 15.94
N ALA A 271 -4.90 5.76 14.71
CA ALA A 271 -5.24 7.14 14.38
C ALA A 271 -6.76 7.32 14.26
N VAL A 272 -7.41 6.69 13.28
CA VAL A 272 -8.84 6.94 13.01
C VAL A 272 -9.72 6.52 14.19
N GLU A 273 -9.56 5.29 14.71
CA GLU A 273 -10.38 4.85 15.83
C GLU A 273 -10.09 5.62 17.13
N THR A 274 -8.82 5.73 17.54
CA THR A 274 -8.46 6.34 18.84
C THR A 274 -8.55 7.86 18.88
N CYS A 275 -8.18 8.57 17.80
CA CYS A 275 -8.13 10.03 17.82
C CYS A 275 -9.45 10.67 17.39
N LEU A 276 -10.26 9.97 16.59
CA LEU A 276 -11.56 10.48 16.16
C LEU A 276 -12.70 9.67 16.76
N ILE A 277 -12.90 8.42 16.34
CA ILE A 277 -14.14 7.66 16.61
C ILE A 277 -14.43 7.53 18.10
N GLN A 278 -13.43 7.15 18.90
CA GLN A 278 -13.58 7.00 20.36
C GLN A 278 -13.74 8.34 21.10
N ARG A 279 -13.40 9.46 20.47
CA ARG A 279 -13.51 10.81 21.03
C ARG A 279 -14.78 11.55 20.60
N LEU A 280 -15.50 11.04 19.60
CA LEU A 280 -16.77 11.62 19.16
C LEU A 280 -17.85 11.71 20.25
N PRO A 281 -17.94 10.82 21.25
CA PRO A 281 -18.89 10.98 22.36
C PRO A 281 -18.61 12.21 23.25
N ASP A 282 -17.39 12.74 23.22
CA ASP A 282 -16.99 13.93 23.99
C ASP A 282 -17.36 15.26 23.28
N VAL A 283 -17.91 15.18 22.06
CA VAL A 283 -18.35 16.31 21.22
C VAL A 283 -19.80 16.68 21.52
#